data_AF-A0A6A1VVD8-F1
#
_entry.id   AF-A0A6A1VVD8-F1
#
_cell.length_a   1.000
_cell.length_b   1.000
_cell.length_c   1.000
_cell.angle_alpha   90.00
_cell.angle_beta   90.00
_cell.angle_gamma   90.00
#
_symmetry.space_group_name_H-M   'P 1'
#
loop_
_entity.id
_entity.type
_entity.pdbx_description
1 polymer ?
#
loop_
_entity_poly.entity_id
_entity_poly.type
_entity_poly.pdbx_seq_one_letter_code
_entity_poly.pdbx_strand_id
1 'polypeptide(L)'
;MTSMMNTTYRTHKNRMFQHYSMFNSKEVALEHPYSDMNKEEWTRVCDLFASEEFQRRSAINKENRAKLKIVHTSGARSFQRARALLEKMEVLQLQHESEGKPYTEVEIFAEVLGMKAGYVREV
;
A
#
# COMPACT_ATOMS: atom_id res chain seq x y z
N MET A 1 1.95 -21.76 -6.01
CA MET A 1 0.58 -21.81 -5.41
C MET A 1 0.42 -20.91 -4.17
N THR A 2 1.47 -20.68 -3.37
CA THR A 2 1.41 -19.86 -2.12
C THR A 2 0.96 -18.40 -2.31
N SER A 3 1.22 -17.80 -3.47
CA SER A 3 0.88 -16.39 -3.77
C SER A 3 -0.63 -16.10 -3.82
N MET A 4 -1.43 -17.05 -4.32
CA MET A 4 -2.89 -16.87 -4.43
C MET A 4 -3.56 -16.91 -3.06
N MET A 5 -3.21 -17.89 -2.23
CA MET A 5 -3.76 -18.04 -0.87
C MET A 5 -3.44 -16.85 0.03
N ASN A 6 -2.25 -16.27 -0.09
CA ASN A 6 -1.89 -15.07 0.67
C ASN A 6 -2.72 -13.86 0.23
N THR A 7 -2.91 -13.68 -1.08
CA THR A 7 -3.68 -12.56 -1.64
C THR A 7 -5.16 -12.66 -1.26
N THR A 8 -5.75 -13.85 -1.33
CA THR A 8 -7.14 -14.09 -0.93
C THR A 8 -7.34 -13.84 0.57
N TYR A 9 -6.44 -14.35 1.41
CA TYR A 9 -6.47 -14.10 2.86
C TYR A 9 -6.36 -12.59 3.18
N ARG A 10 -5.41 -11.87 2.58
CA ARG A 10 -5.25 -10.42 2.80
C ARG A 10 -6.49 -9.64 2.36
N THR A 11 -7.08 -10.03 1.24
CA THR A 11 -8.32 -9.41 0.72
C THR A 11 -9.48 -9.66 1.68
N HIS A 12 -9.65 -10.90 2.13
CA HIS A 12 -10.70 -11.27 3.08
C HIS A 12 -10.53 -10.55 4.42
N LYS A 13 -9.31 -10.53 4.98
CA LYS A 13 -8.97 -9.77 6.19
C LYS A 13 -9.28 -8.28 6.05
N ASN A 14 -8.97 -7.68 4.90
CA ASN A 14 -9.30 -6.29 4.64
C ASN A 14 -10.82 -6.06 4.62
N ARG A 15 -11.60 -6.94 3.96
CA ARG A 15 -13.08 -6.83 3.96
C ARG A 15 -13.67 -6.89 5.37
N MET A 16 -13.18 -7.82 6.19
CA MET A 16 -13.57 -7.91 7.61
C MET A 16 -13.23 -6.63 8.38
N PHE A 17 -12.04 -6.07 8.16
CA PHE A 17 -11.64 -4.82 8.79
C PHE A 17 -12.50 -3.64 8.35
N GLN A 18 -12.85 -3.55 7.06
CA GLN A 18 -13.75 -2.51 6.55
C GLN A 18 -15.10 -2.56 7.24
N HIS A 19 -15.68 -3.75 7.38
CA HIS A 19 -16.92 -3.95 8.11
C HIS A 19 -16.78 -3.54 9.59
N TYR A 20 -15.73 -4.01 10.28
CA TYR A 20 -15.44 -3.62 11.66
C TYR A 20 -15.33 -2.09 11.81
N SER A 21 -14.68 -1.41 10.87
CA SER A 21 -14.49 0.06 10.90
C SER A 21 -15.75 0.88 10.66
N MET A 22 -16.88 0.26 10.28
CA MET A 22 -18.18 0.94 10.21
C MET A 22 -18.76 1.23 11.60
N PHE A 23 -18.26 0.55 12.63
CA PHE A 23 -18.72 0.68 14.00
C PHE A 23 -17.77 1.56 14.82
N ASN A 24 -18.34 2.36 15.73
CA ASN A 24 -17.56 3.29 16.57
C ASN A 24 -16.86 2.60 17.74
N SER A 25 -17.26 1.37 18.10
CA SER A 25 -16.66 0.61 19.19
C SER A 25 -16.68 -0.89 18.91
N LYS A 26 -15.81 -1.61 19.61
CA LYS A 26 -15.70 -3.08 19.51
C LYS A 26 -17.00 -3.76 19.95
N GLU A 27 -17.62 -3.26 21.02
CA GLU A 27 -18.85 -3.82 21.59
C GLU A 27 -20.00 -3.77 20.58
N VAL A 28 -20.13 -2.65 19.87
CA VAL A 28 -21.12 -2.51 18.79
C VAL A 28 -20.78 -3.44 17.61
N ALA A 29 -19.50 -3.59 17.28
CA ALA A 29 -19.08 -4.50 16.22
C ALA A 29 -19.36 -5.98 16.56
N LEU A 30 -19.28 -6.40 17.82
CA LEU A 30 -19.54 -7.77 18.26
C LEU A 30 -21.00 -8.21 18.05
N GLU A 31 -21.95 -7.28 18.15
CA GLU A 31 -23.37 -7.52 17.88
C GLU A 31 -23.69 -7.64 16.38
N HIS A 32 -22.75 -7.27 15.52
CA HIS A 32 -22.89 -7.34 14.07
C HIS A 32 -21.79 -8.24 13.49
N PRO A 33 -21.92 -9.58 13.55
CA PRO A 33 -20.98 -10.49 12.92
C PRO A 33 -20.85 -10.24 11.42
N TYR A 34 -19.62 -10.31 10.91
CA TYR A 34 -19.38 -10.33 9.48
C TYR A 34 -19.96 -11.61 8.87
N SER A 35 -20.56 -11.50 7.68
CA SER A 35 -21.28 -12.57 6.94
C SER A 35 -20.64 -13.97 7.09
N ASP A 36 -21.45 -15.03 7.07
CA ASP A 36 -21.02 -16.44 7.04
C ASP A 36 -20.01 -16.88 8.13
N MET A 37 -19.73 -16.03 9.13
CA MET A 37 -18.78 -16.30 10.20
C MET A 37 -19.52 -16.54 11.51
N ASN A 38 -19.04 -17.50 12.30
CA ASN A 38 -19.63 -17.74 13.62
C ASN A 38 -19.24 -16.63 14.62
N LYS A 39 -20.03 -16.48 15.69
CA LYS A 39 -19.86 -15.40 16.68
C LYS A 39 -18.50 -15.49 17.40
N GLU A 40 -18.01 -16.69 17.65
CA GLU A 40 -16.73 -16.90 18.36
C GLU A 40 -15.52 -16.48 17.51
N GLU A 41 -15.52 -16.85 16.23
CA GLU A 41 -14.52 -16.43 15.25
C GLU A 41 -14.55 -14.93 15.05
N TRP A 42 -15.75 -14.34 14.90
CA TRP A 42 -15.89 -12.90 14.79
C TRP A 42 -15.36 -12.16 16.02
N THR A 43 -15.59 -12.71 17.21
CA THR A 43 -15.05 -12.16 18.46
C THR A 43 -13.53 -12.11 18.42
N ARG A 44 -12.86 -13.20 18.02
CA ARG A 44 -11.39 -13.24 17.89
C ARG A 44 -10.87 -12.24 16.86
N VAL A 45 -11.61 -12.03 15.76
CA VAL A 45 -11.26 -11.03 14.74
C VAL A 45 -11.41 -9.61 15.29
N CYS A 46 -12.48 -9.32 16.02
CA CYS A 46 -12.67 -8.04 16.71
C CYS A 46 -11.58 -7.78 17.76
N ASP A 47 -11.21 -8.80 18.54
CA ASP A 47 -10.09 -8.73 19.49
C ASP A 47 -8.77 -8.38 18.78
N LEU A 48 -8.50 -9.05 17.65
CA LEU A 48 -7.33 -8.76 16.83
C LEU A 48 -7.31 -7.32 16.34
N PHE A 49 -8.44 -6.79 15.83
CA PHE A 49 -8.50 -5.42 15.32
C PHE A 49 -8.46 -4.37 16.44
N ALA A 50 -9.03 -4.66 17.60
CA ALA A 50 -8.97 -3.79 18.77
C ALA A 50 -7.61 -3.81 19.47
N SER A 51 -6.76 -4.83 19.20
CA SER A 51 -5.45 -4.94 19.84
C SER A 51 -4.56 -3.73 19.56
N GLU A 52 -3.84 -3.28 20.59
CA GLU A 52 -2.90 -2.16 20.47
C GLU A 52 -1.82 -2.41 19.43
N GLU A 53 -1.35 -3.66 19.31
CA GLU A 53 -0.35 -4.04 18.34
C GLU A 53 -0.83 -3.80 16.90
N PHE A 54 -2.07 -4.24 16.61
CA PHE A 54 -2.67 -4.04 15.29
C PHE A 54 -2.88 -2.56 15.00
N GLN A 55 -3.43 -1.80 15.96
CA GLN A 55 -3.68 -0.37 15.82
C GLN A 55 -2.37 0.41 15.59
N ARG A 56 -1.33 0.12 16.39
CA ARG A 56 0.00 0.72 16.23
C ARG A 56 0.59 0.43 14.85
N ARG A 57 0.52 -0.82 14.39
CA ARG A 57 1.02 -1.23 13.07
C ARG A 57 0.23 -0.52 11.95
N SER A 58 -1.09 -0.42 12.10
CA SER A 58 -1.98 0.26 11.15
C SER A 58 -1.64 1.75 11.06
N ALA A 59 -1.46 2.44 12.19
CA ALA A 59 -1.09 3.85 12.25
C ALA A 59 0.26 4.12 11.56
N ILE A 60 1.29 3.33 11.88
CA ILE A 60 2.61 3.44 11.24
C ILE A 60 2.51 3.21 9.73
N ASN A 61 1.77 2.18 9.31
CA ASN A 61 1.60 1.89 7.87
C ASN A 61 0.85 3.01 7.15
N LYS A 62 -0.15 3.63 7.77
CA LYS A 62 -0.89 4.78 7.24
C LYS A 62 0.02 5.99 7.08
N GLU A 63 0.85 6.28 8.08
CA GLU A 63 1.83 7.37 8.03
C GLU A 63 2.91 7.12 6.96
N ASN A 64 3.48 5.91 6.93
CA ASN A 64 4.45 5.53 5.90
C ASN A 64 3.86 5.65 4.50
N ARG A 65 2.58 5.27 4.33
CA ARG A 65 1.88 5.41 3.05
C ARG A 65 1.62 6.87 2.68
N ALA A 66 1.44 7.76 3.66
CA ALA A 66 1.32 9.21 3.41
C ALA A 66 2.68 9.85 3.03
N LYS A 67 3.79 9.37 3.61
CA LYS A 67 5.15 9.82 3.27
C LYS A 67 5.65 9.34 1.89
N LEU A 68 5.01 8.33 1.32
CA LEU A 68 5.39 7.77 0.02
C LEU A 68 5.00 8.72 -1.12
N LYS A 69 5.93 9.60 -1.50
CA LYS A 69 5.78 10.59 -2.59
C LYS A 69 5.74 9.96 -3.98
N ILE A 70 6.50 8.87 -4.17
CA ILE A 70 6.59 8.16 -5.45
C ILE A 70 6.03 6.75 -5.26
N VAL A 71 4.89 6.47 -5.87
CA VAL A 71 4.32 5.12 -5.88
C VAL A 71 5.05 4.32 -6.96
N HIS A 72 5.96 3.43 -6.55
CA HIS A 72 6.68 2.55 -7.45
C HIS A 72 5.74 1.75 -8.38
N THR A 73 5.78 2.05 -9.67
CA THR A 73 4.96 1.41 -10.72
C THR A 73 5.64 0.20 -11.35
N SER A 74 6.83 -0.18 -10.88
CA SER A 74 7.59 -1.23 -11.55
C SER A 74 6.94 -2.60 -11.41
N GLY A 75 5.96 -2.79 -10.51
CA GLY A 75 5.21 -4.04 -10.39
C GLY A 75 6.13 -5.27 -10.23
N ALA A 76 5.70 -6.42 -10.74
CA ALA A 76 6.55 -7.60 -10.87
C ALA A 76 7.33 -7.55 -12.21
N ARG A 77 8.36 -6.71 -12.29
CA ARG A 77 9.29 -6.69 -13.43
C ARG A 77 10.39 -7.73 -13.25
N SER A 78 10.86 -8.30 -14.36
CA SER A 78 12.07 -9.13 -14.35
C SER A 78 13.28 -8.30 -13.94
N PHE A 79 14.30 -8.95 -13.38
CA PHE A 79 15.54 -8.28 -12.95
C PHE A 79 16.18 -7.46 -14.09
N GLN A 80 16.22 -8.03 -15.30
CA GLN A 80 16.72 -7.34 -16.49
C GLN A 80 15.95 -6.04 -16.78
N ARG A 81 14.63 -6.08 -16.66
CA ARG A 81 13.79 -4.89 -16.91
C ARG A 81 13.91 -3.86 -15.79
N ALA A 82 14.19 -4.28 -14.55
CA ALA A 82 14.50 -3.35 -13.46
C ALA A 82 15.85 -2.67 -13.69
N ARG A 83 16.89 -3.42 -14.08
CA ARG A 83 18.21 -2.90 -14.43
C ARG A 83 18.15 -1.86 -15.55
N ALA A 84 17.47 -2.19 -16.64
CA ALA A 84 17.33 -1.27 -17.78
C ALA A 84 16.59 0.04 -17.42
N LEU A 85 15.70 0.03 -16.42
CA LEU A 85 15.04 1.26 -15.95
C LEU A 85 15.97 2.10 -15.08
N LEU A 86 16.76 1.46 -14.21
CA LEU A 86 17.76 2.15 -13.39
C LEU A 86 18.81 2.83 -14.28
N GLU A 87 19.32 2.11 -15.29
CA GLU A 87 20.27 2.67 -16.26
C GLU A 87 19.67 3.87 -17.00
N LYS A 88 18.38 3.82 -17.38
CA LYS A 88 17.69 4.98 -17.98
C LYS A 88 17.58 6.18 -17.04
N MET A 89 17.33 5.95 -15.75
CA MET A 89 17.26 7.02 -14.74
C MET A 89 18.64 7.67 -14.55
N GLU A 90 19.70 6.87 -14.47
CA GLU A 90 21.08 7.37 -14.35
C GLU A 90 21.49 8.19 -15.57
N VAL A 91 21.16 7.72 -16.79
CA VAL A 91 21.47 8.46 -18.03
C VAL A 91 20.73 9.79 -18.09
N LEU A 92 19.44 9.83 -17.75
CA LEU A 92 18.67 11.07 -17.74
C LEU A 92 19.19 12.04 -16.68
N GLN A 93 19.57 11.54 -15.50
CA GLN A 93 20.16 12.36 -14.46
C GLN A 93 21.45 13.05 -14.96
N LEU A 94 22.37 12.29 -15.58
CA LEU A 94 23.61 12.84 -16.13
C LEU A 94 23.37 13.85 -17.25
N GLN A 95 22.37 13.60 -18.13
CA GLN A 95 21.98 14.56 -19.17
C GLN A 95 21.50 15.87 -18.56
N HIS A 96 20.60 15.83 -17.57
CA HIS A 96 20.09 17.04 -16.93
C HIS A 96 21.15 17.82 -16.16
N GLU A 97 22.08 17.14 -15.49
CA GLU A 97 23.26 17.76 -14.86
C GLU A 97 24.09 18.52 -15.90
N SER A 98 24.29 17.96 -17.10
CA SER A 98 25.01 18.63 -18.18
C SER A 98 24.27 19.83 -18.79
N GLU A 99 22.93 19.82 -18.76
CA GLU A 99 22.08 20.92 -19.25
C GLU A 99 21.89 22.04 -18.22
N GLY A 100 22.38 21.87 -16.98
CA GLY A 100 22.24 22.86 -15.90
C GLY A 100 20.80 23.05 -15.42
N LYS A 101 19.89 22.10 -15.71
CA LYS A 101 18.50 22.13 -15.25
C LYS A 101 18.36 21.24 -14.01
N PRO A 102 17.94 21.78 -12.85
CA PRO A 102 17.71 20.97 -11.66
C PRO A 102 16.39 20.21 -11.82
N TYR A 103 16.47 18.94 -12.22
CA TYR A 103 15.34 18.02 -12.13
C TYR A 103 15.34 17.33 -10.76
N THR A 104 14.17 17.23 -10.16
CA THR A 104 13.94 16.47 -8.92
C THR A 104 13.84 14.98 -9.22
N GLU A 105 14.17 14.12 -8.26
CA GLU A 105 14.03 12.66 -8.40
C GLU A 105 12.63 12.27 -8.91
N VAL A 106 11.58 12.97 -8.45
CA VAL A 106 10.18 12.74 -8.83
C VAL A 106 9.97 12.90 -10.34
N GLU A 107 10.57 13.90 -10.96
CA GLU A 107 10.42 14.18 -12.39
C GLU A 107 11.15 13.13 -13.23
N ILE A 108 12.36 12.72 -12.82
CA ILE A 108 13.10 11.62 -13.47
C ILE A 108 12.30 10.31 -13.39
N PHE A 109 11.75 10.00 -12.21
CA PHE A 109 10.91 8.82 -12.03
C PHE A 109 9.64 8.88 -12.88
N ALA A 110 9.00 10.05 -12.96
CA ALA A 110 7.81 10.27 -13.79
C ALA A 110 8.10 10.06 -15.28
N GLU A 111 9.22 10.56 -15.78
CA GLU A 111 9.65 10.42 -17.18
C GLU A 111 9.94 8.96 -17.54
N VAL A 112 10.69 8.24 -16.68
CA VAL A 112 11.13 6.86 -16.97
C VAL A 112 10.04 5.82 -16.73
N LEU A 113 9.28 5.96 -15.64
CA LEU A 113 8.30 4.96 -15.23
C LEU A 113 6.86 5.31 -15.63
N GLY A 114 6.63 6.55 -16.06
CA GLY A 114 5.30 7.12 -16.32
C GLY A 114 4.57 7.53 -15.04
N MET A 115 3.76 8.58 -15.13
CA MET A 115 2.78 8.92 -14.10
C MET A 115 1.50 8.11 -14.32
N LYS A 116 1.06 7.35 -13.32
CA LYS A 116 -0.25 6.70 -13.36
C LYS A 116 -1.29 7.64 -12.76
N ALA A 117 -2.30 8.03 -13.55
CA ALA A 117 -3.43 8.82 -13.08
C ALA A 117 -4.14 8.12 -11.89
N GLY A 118 -4.43 8.88 -10.83
CA GLY A 118 -5.15 8.42 -9.63
C GLY A 118 -4.31 8.13 -8.38
N TYR A 119 -3.00 8.42 -8.37
CA TYR A 119 -2.12 8.14 -7.22
C TYR A 119 -1.36 9.35 -6.64
N VAL A 120 -1.44 10.53 -7.26
CA VAL A 120 -0.98 11.77 -6.63
C VAL A 120 -2.05 12.17 -5.63
N ARG A 121 -1.75 12.09 -4.34
CA ARG A 121 -2.56 12.77 -3.33
C ARG A 121 -2.11 14.22 -3.33
N GLU A 122 -2.98 15.10 -3.82
CA GLU A 122 -2.86 16.53 -3.54
C GLU A 122 -2.78 16.69 -2.01
N VAL A 123 -1.78 17.45 -1.58
CA VAL A 123 -1.44 17.69 -0.16
C VAL A 123 -2.47 18.62 0.46
#